data_AF-A0A257L999-F1
#
_entry.id   AF-A0A257L999-F1
#
_cell.length_a   1.000
_cell.length_b   1.000
_cell.length_c   1.000
_cell.angle_alpha   90.00
_cell.angle_beta   90.00
_cell.angle_gamma   90.00
#
_symmetry.space_group_name_H-M   'P 1'
#
loop_
_entity.id
_entity.type
_entity.pdbx_description
1 polymer ?
#
loop_
_entity_poly.entity_id
_entity_poly.type
_entity_poly.pdbx_seq_one_letter_code
_entity_poly.pdbx_strand_id
1 'polypeptide(L)'
;MEHIVFLTGRLAQPALQRVLAGLADGGPDAPFSWELREIGLQVAALMTTDMVRRRVPAPLRADRLILPGRCRGDVDALAAHYGIPVQRGPEELKDLPRFFNRAAKPVDLSQWRTRIFAEIVDAPRLSVAATLARAALLRAEGADVIDLGCLPQTAYPQLEEAVQALKAAGHTVSVDSMDPQELLRGGRAGADHLLSLTLDTLWVADEVAAVPVLIPRTPADVDSLDQAIAAMQARGRPFLADAILDPIPFGFTDSIVRYHQLRQRHPDVAIMLGVGNLTELTEADTSGINALLFGICAELDVAAVLTTQVSGHARRAVREADWARRIMHAAHSGRQLPKGLSDALMTVHDKHPHPDSPAEIAANAAAVRDPNFRIQVAADGLHVYNRDGLRQAADAMSLWPQL
;
A
#
# COMPACT_ATOMS: atom_id res chain seq x y z
N MET A 1 6.87 40.70 0.58
CA MET A 1 6.76 39.22 0.57
C MET A 1 5.59 38.89 -0.34
N GLU A 2 5.80 38.10 -1.38
CA GLU A 2 4.75 37.75 -2.35
C GLU A 2 3.57 37.06 -1.61
N HIS A 3 2.32 37.37 -1.94
CA HIS A 3 1.13 36.70 -1.46
C HIS A 3 0.48 35.88 -2.56
N ILE A 4 0.41 34.56 -2.38
CA ILE A 4 -0.08 33.62 -3.39
C ILE A 4 -1.38 32.96 -2.92
N VAL A 5 -2.44 33.06 -3.71
CA VAL A 5 -3.68 32.31 -3.48
C VAL A 5 -3.63 30.98 -4.23
N PHE A 6 -3.87 29.87 -3.53
CA PHE A 6 -3.97 28.54 -4.11
C PHE A 6 -5.42 28.08 -4.12
N LEU A 7 -5.92 27.65 -5.29
CA LEU A 7 -7.25 27.05 -5.41
C LEU A 7 -7.18 25.52 -5.34
N THR A 8 -8.15 24.91 -4.67
CA THR A 8 -8.20 23.44 -4.53
C THR A 8 -9.63 22.92 -4.40
N GLY A 9 -9.76 21.59 -4.40
CA GLY A 9 -10.99 20.87 -4.03
C GLY A 9 -10.86 20.24 -2.64
N ARG A 10 -11.99 19.81 -2.08
CA ARG A 10 -12.14 19.30 -0.72
C ARG A 10 -11.16 18.17 -0.37
N LEU A 11 -10.97 17.21 -1.27
CA LEU A 11 -10.08 16.05 -1.01
C LEU A 11 -8.59 16.43 -0.94
N ALA A 12 -8.17 17.45 -1.71
CA ALA A 12 -6.76 17.87 -1.79
C ALA A 12 -6.41 18.96 -0.77
N GLN A 13 -7.40 19.59 -0.13
CA GLN A 13 -7.19 20.72 0.78
C GLN A 13 -6.26 20.41 1.96
N PRO A 14 -6.44 19.30 2.73
CA PRO A 14 -5.57 19.03 3.89
C PRO A 14 -4.13 18.73 3.48
N ALA A 15 -3.95 18.03 2.35
CA ALA A 15 -2.62 17.72 1.82
C ALA A 15 -1.92 18.99 1.33
N LEU A 16 -2.62 19.87 0.61
CA LEU A 16 -2.05 21.11 0.07
C LEU A 16 -1.67 22.07 1.20
N GLN A 17 -2.50 22.18 2.24
CA GLN A 17 -2.17 22.96 3.42
C GLN A 17 -0.86 22.48 4.08
N ARG A 18 -0.65 21.18 4.22
CA ARG A 18 0.60 20.63 4.80
C ARG A 18 1.82 20.89 3.92
N VAL A 19 1.69 20.75 2.60
CA VAL A 19 2.79 21.06 1.67
C VAL A 19 3.13 22.56 1.72
N LEU A 20 2.13 23.44 1.70
CA LEU A 20 2.34 24.89 1.80
C LEU A 20 2.92 25.31 3.15
N ALA A 21 2.45 24.72 4.25
CA ALA A 21 3.06 24.91 5.57
C ALA A 21 4.53 24.50 5.57
N GLY A 22 4.86 23.31 5.04
CA GLY A 22 6.25 22.86 4.92
C GLY A 22 7.12 23.72 3.99
N LEU A 23 6.53 24.44 3.03
CA LEU A 23 7.21 25.44 2.20
C LEU A 23 7.35 26.80 2.92
N ALA A 24 6.42 27.15 3.80
CA ALA A 24 6.44 28.38 4.59
C ALA A 24 7.25 28.27 5.89
N ASP A 25 7.52 27.06 6.40
CA ASP A 25 8.25 26.76 7.64
C ASP A 25 9.75 27.18 7.64
N GLY A 26 10.20 27.95 6.65
CA GLY A 26 11.53 28.58 6.65
C GLY A 26 11.69 29.72 7.66
N GLY A 27 10.69 29.98 8.53
CA GLY A 27 10.72 31.07 9.49
C GLY A 27 10.68 32.45 8.81
N PRO A 28 11.37 33.49 9.32
CA PRO A 28 11.37 34.83 8.75
C PRO A 28 11.88 34.93 7.30
N ASP A 29 12.44 33.85 6.74
CA ASP A 29 12.87 33.72 5.33
C ASP A 29 11.86 32.97 4.44
N ALA A 30 10.58 32.88 4.84
CA ALA A 30 9.53 32.33 4.01
C ALA A 30 9.45 33.11 2.67
N PRO A 31 9.60 32.45 1.50
CA PRO A 31 9.71 33.15 0.21
C PRO A 31 8.41 33.85 -0.20
N PHE A 32 7.27 33.41 0.35
CA PHE A 32 5.94 33.94 0.08
C PHE A 32 5.00 33.67 1.28
N SER A 33 3.96 34.49 1.40
CA SER A 33 2.75 34.19 2.16
C SER A 33 1.74 33.51 1.25
N TRP A 34 0.82 32.74 1.83
CA TRP A 34 -0.16 32.02 1.04
C TRP A 34 -1.55 32.05 1.67
N GLU A 35 -2.57 31.94 0.82
CA GLU A 35 -3.96 31.73 1.18
C GLU A 35 -4.47 30.49 0.42
N LEU A 36 -5.24 29.62 1.08
CA LEU A 36 -5.83 28.43 0.48
C LEU A 36 -7.35 28.61 0.34
N ARG A 37 -7.90 28.42 -0.87
CA ARG A 37 -9.35 28.48 -1.13
C ARG A 37 -9.88 27.19 -1.75
N GLU A 38 -10.75 26.51 -1.01
CA GLU A 38 -11.60 25.43 -1.53
C GLU A 38 -12.84 26.06 -2.20
N ILE A 39 -13.16 25.65 -3.43
CA ILE A 39 -14.19 26.34 -4.24
C ILE A 39 -15.45 25.48 -4.52
N GLY A 40 -15.81 24.60 -3.59
CA GLY A 40 -16.98 23.74 -3.64
C GLY A 40 -16.88 22.56 -4.60
N LEU A 41 -15.70 21.96 -4.75
CA LEU A 41 -15.46 20.79 -5.62
C LEU A 41 -14.84 19.65 -4.81
N GLN A 42 -15.27 18.40 -5.04
CA GLN A 42 -14.63 17.25 -4.39
C GLN A 42 -13.20 17.02 -4.92
N VAL A 43 -13.04 17.00 -6.26
CA VAL A 43 -11.76 16.72 -6.94
C VAL A 43 -11.27 17.96 -7.67
N ALA A 44 -10.06 18.42 -7.32
CA ALA A 44 -9.45 19.63 -7.90
C ALA A 44 -9.20 19.54 -9.42
N ALA A 45 -8.96 18.33 -9.95
CA ALA A 45 -8.69 18.11 -11.38
C ALA A 45 -9.89 18.39 -12.30
N LEU A 46 -11.10 18.51 -11.75
CA LEU A 46 -12.31 18.86 -12.50
C LEU A 46 -12.51 20.38 -12.61
N MET A 47 -11.65 21.19 -12.00
CA MET A 47 -11.77 22.64 -11.99
C MET A 47 -11.62 23.25 -13.40
N THR A 48 -12.42 24.27 -13.71
CA THR A 48 -12.30 25.06 -14.93
C THR A 48 -12.20 26.54 -14.62
N THR A 49 -11.59 27.33 -15.51
CA THR A 49 -11.44 28.78 -15.31
C THR A 49 -12.79 29.49 -15.20
N ASP A 50 -13.82 29.02 -15.91
CA ASP A 50 -15.21 29.49 -15.76
C ASP A 50 -15.81 29.21 -14.38
N MET A 51 -15.49 28.06 -13.78
CA MET A 51 -15.92 27.77 -12.42
C MET A 51 -15.20 28.66 -11.42
N VAL A 52 -13.90 28.89 -11.62
CA VAL A 52 -13.11 29.81 -10.78
C VAL A 52 -13.71 31.21 -10.84
N ARG A 53 -13.96 31.74 -12.05
CA ARG A 53 -14.57 33.06 -12.24
C ARG A 53 -15.92 33.22 -11.55
N ARG A 54 -16.74 32.16 -11.53
CA ARG A 54 -18.07 32.18 -10.89
C ARG A 54 -18.01 32.04 -9.37
N ARG A 55 -17.04 31.30 -8.84
CA ARG A 55 -17.01 30.88 -7.43
C ARG A 55 -15.98 31.61 -6.57
N VAL A 56 -15.03 32.30 -7.19
CA VAL A 56 -14.02 33.11 -6.50
C VAL A 56 -14.33 34.59 -6.79
N PRO A 57 -14.81 35.37 -5.81
CA PRO A 57 -15.19 36.76 -6.03
C PRO A 57 -13.97 37.65 -6.35
N ALA A 58 -14.15 38.60 -7.26
CA ALA A 58 -13.23 39.72 -7.48
C ALA A 58 -13.58 40.90 -6.56
N PRO A 59 -12.61 41.73 -6.13
CA PRO A 59 -11.18 41.63 -6.43
C PRO A 59 -10.46 40.58 -5.57
N LEU A 60 -9.43 39.96 -6.14
CA LEU A 60 -8.54 39.05 -5.40
C LEU A 60 -7.35 39.84 -4.85
N ARG A 61 -7.21 39.92 -3.52
CA ARG A 61 -6.06 40.58 -2.88
C ARG A 61 -4.88 39.63 -2.79
N ALA A 62 -4.18 39.43 -3.91
CA ALA A 62 -2.99 38.59 -4.00
C ALA A 62 -2.04 39.08 -5.10
N ASP A 63 -0.77 38.73 -5.00
CA ASP A 63 0.21 39.01 -6.05
C ASP A 63 0.11 37.96 -7.19
N ARG A 64 -0.38 36.75 -6.87
CA ARG A 64 -0.53 35.66 -7.84
C ARG A 64 -1.61 34.65 -7.43
N LEU A 65 -2.28 34.08 -8.42
CA LEU A 65 -3.22 32.97 -8.26
C LEU A 65 -2.64 31.68 -8.87
N ILE A 66 -2.58 30.61 -8.08
CA ILE A 66 -2.20 29.27 -8.53
C ILE A 66 -3.42 28.37 -8.58
N LEU A 67 -3.71 27.90 -9.79
CA LEU A 67 -4.76 26.91 -10.07
C LEU A 67 -4.18 25.48 -9.93
N PRO A 68 -5.02 24.45 -9.70
CA PRO A 68 -4.60 23.06 -9.88
C PRO A 68 -4.03 22.85 -11.30
N GLY A 69 -2.99 22.04 -11.45
CA GLY A 69 -2.33 21.88 -12.75
C GLY A 69 -3.23 21.36 -13.87
N ARG A 70 -4.24 20.55 -13.51
CA ARG A 70 -5.24 20.02 -14.45
C ARG A 70 -6.43 20.95 -14.71
N CYS A 71 -6.40 22.18 -14.19
CA CYS A 71 -7.49 23.13 -14.39
C CYS A 71 -7.63 23.48 -15.89
N ARG A 72 -8.83 23.25 -16.45
CA ARG A 72 -9.10 23.46 -17.88
C ARG A 72 -9.62 24.86 -18.17
N GLY A 73 -9.36 25.35 -19.38
CA GLY A 73 -9.86 26.65 -19.86
C GLY A 73 -8.78 27.70 -20.02
N ASP A 74 -9.21 28.92 -20.36
CA ASP A 74 -8.33 30.05 -20.64
C ASP A 74 -7.84 30.72 -19.34
N VAL A 75 -6.53 30.63 -19.10
CA VAL A 75 -5.88 31.21 -17.91
C VAL A 75 -5.59 32.69 -18.10
N ASP A 76 -5.30 33.13 -19.32
CA ASP A 76 -5.00 34.53 -19.63
C ASP A 76 -6.26 35.39 -19.49
N ALA A 77 -7.41 34.87 -19.94
CA ALA A 77 -8.70 35.51 -19.69
C ALA A 77 -9.00 35.64 -18.18
N LEU A 78 -8.60 34.66 -17.38
CA LEU A 78 -8.78 34.68 -15.93
C LEU A 78 -7.81 35.67 -15.25
N ALA A 79 -6.57 35.78 -15.75
CA ALA A 79 -5.60 36.78 -15.31
C ALA A 79 -6.09 38.21 -15.60
N ALA A 80 -6.62 38.43 -16.81
CA ALA A 80 -7.24 39.70 -17.17
C ALA A 80 -8.45 40.03 -16.28
N HIS A 81 -9.26 39.04 -15.91
CA HIS A 81 -10.41 39.23 -15.04
C HIS A 81 -10.05 39.69 -13.62
N TYR A 82 -9.01 39.11 -13.03
CA TYR A 82 -8.58 39.47 -11.67
C TYR A 82 -7.53 40.60 -11.62
N GLY A 83 -6.91 40.94 -12.75
CA GLY A 83 -5.85 41.94 -12.82
C GLY A 83 -4.52 41.51 -12.18
N ILE A 84 -4.32 40.20 -11.99
CA ILE A 84 -3.13 39.61 -11.37
C ILE A 84 -2.65 38.40 -12.19
N PRO A 85 -1.35 38.03 -12.12
CA PRO A 85 -0.85 36.79 -12.69
C PRO A 85 -1.64 35.56 -12.21
N VAL A 86 -2.09 34.75 -13.16
CA VAL A 86 -2.71 33.45 -12.90
C VAL A 86 -1.87 32.39 -13.59
N GLN A 87 -1.54 31.31 -12.89
CA GLN A 87 -0.81 30.19 -13.46
C GLN A 87 -1.38 28.86 -12.98
N ARG A 88 -1.16 27.82 -13.77
CA ARG A 88 -1.35 26.45 -13.32
C ARG A 88 -0.16 26.04 -12.45
N GLY A 89 -0.45 25.45 -11.29
CA GLY A 89 0.54 24.71 -10.54
C GLY A 89 0.89 23.38 -11.22
N PRO A 90 1.68 22.52 -10.56
CA PRO A 90 1.90 21.16 -11.05
C PRO A 90 0.58 20.38 -11.09
N GLU A 91 0.49 19.39 -11.99
CA GLU A 91 -0.67 18.50 -12.02
C GLU A 91 -0.85 17.74 -10.71
N GLU A 92 0.26 17.40 -10.07
CA GLU A 92 0.31 16.64 -8.84
C GLU A 92 0.80 17.51 -7.69
N LEU A 93 0.06 17.51 -6.59
CA LEU A 93 0.36 18.33 -5.42
C LEU A 93 1.75 18.08 -4.84
N LYS A 94 2.21 16.82 -4.84
CA LYS A 94 3.51 16.44 -4.32
C LYS A 94 4.69 17.04 -5.09
N ASP A 95 4.46 17.48 -6.33
CA ASP A 95 5.46 18.09 -7.18
C ASP A 95 5.52 19.62 -6.93
N LEU A 96 4.67 20.17 -6.03
CA LEU A 96 4.66 21.59 -5.67
C LEU A 96 5.95 22.09 -5.02
N PRO A 97 6.65 21.33 -4.15
CA PRO A 97 7.99 21.72 -3.71
C PRO A 97 8.94 21.90 -4.90
N ARG A 98 8.97 20.95 -5.85
CA ARG A 98 9.80 21.05 -7.05
C ARG A 98 9.40 22.22 -7.94
N PHE A 99 8.12 22.53 -8.03
CA PHE A 99 7.59 23.72 -8.71
C PHE A 99 8.19 25.03 -8.13
N PHE A 100 8.54 25.03 -6.84
CA PHE A 100 9.27 26.11 -6.16
C PHE A 100 10.76 25.80 -5.95
N ASN A 101 11.35 24.90 -6.76
CA ASN A 101 12.76 24.46 -6.69
C ASN A 101 13.20 23.92 -5.32
N ARG A 102 12.32 23.19 -4.63
CA ARG A 102 12.59 22.54 -3.35
C ARG A 102 12.40 21.02 -3.44
N ALA A 103 13.26 20.27 -2.74
CA ALA A 103 13.08 18.84 -2.59
C ALA A 103 11.82 18.54 -1.76
N ALA A 104 11.02 17.57 -2.18
CA ALA A 104 9.93 17.06 -1.35
C ALA A 104 10.53 16.33 -0.14
N LYS A 105 9.99 16.57 1.06
CA LYS A 105 10.40 15.81 2.25
C LYS A 105 9.97 14.35 2.08
N PRO A 106 10.87 13.37 2.26
CA PRO A 106 10.51 11.96 2.22
C PRO A 106 9.48 11.67 3.33
N VAL A 107 8.45 10.89 3.00
CA VAL A 107 7.44 10.45 3.97
C VAL A 107 7.96 9.23 4.70
N ASP A 108 7.84 9.22 6.02
CA ASP A 108 8.21 8.08 6.84
C ASP A 108 7.22 6.92 6.64
N LEU A 109 7.75 5.79 6.13
CA LEU A 109 7.02 4.54 5.90
C LEU A 109 7.51 3.42 6.83
N SER A 110 8.16 3.78 7.93
CA SER A 110 8.64 2.85 8.96
C SER A 110 7.55 2.37 9.92
N GLN A 111 6.34 2.92 9.82
CA GLN A 111 5.21 2.57 10.69
C GLN A 111 4.11 1.86 9.90
N TRP A 112 3.46 0.91 10.56
CA TRP A 112 2.31 0.17 10.05
C TRP A 112 1.48 -0.36 11.22
N ARG A 113 0.19 -0.62 10.97
CA ARG A 113 -0.73 -1.20 11.96
C ARG A 113 -1.11 -2.65 11.63
N THR A 114 -1.38 -2.93 10.36
CA THR A 114 -1.83 -4.25 9.91
C THR A 114 -0.67 -5.24 9.90
N ARG A 115 -0.81 -6.33 10.67
CA ARG A 115 0.17 -7.43 10.71
C ARG A 115 0.01 -8.34 9.50
N ILE A 116 1.11 -8.93 9.02
CA ILE A 116 1.11 -9.90 7.93
C ILE A 116 1.35 -11.29 8.51
N PHE A 117 0.36 -12.15 8.34
CA PHE A 117 0.45 -13.59 8.52
C PHE A 117 0.80 -14.17 7.15
N ALA A 118 2.01 -14.68 7.02
CA ALA A 118 2.48 -15.28 5.78
C ALA A 118 2.42 -16.80 5.90
N GLU A 119 1.56 -17.40 5.08
CA GLU A 119 1.29 -18.82 5.09
C GLU A 119 2.38 -19.62 4.38
N ILE A 120 2.86 -20.66 5.04
CA ILE A 120 3.55 -21.78 4.43
C ILE A 120 2.49 -22.82 4.09
N VAL A 121 1.99 -22.75 2.87
CA VAL A 121 0.99 -23.71 2.36
C VAL A 121 1.60 -25.10 2.27
N ASP A 122 0.77 -26.11 2.45
CA ASP A 122 1.18 -27.52 2.44
C ASP A 122 2.26 -27.85 3.47
N ALA A 123 2.25 -27.18 4.63
CA ALA A 123 3.24 -27.37 5.69
C ALA A 123 3.45 -28.85 6.10
N PRO A 124 2.42 -29.73 6.13
CA PRO A 124 2.62 -31.15 6.41
C PRO A 124 3.57 -31.89 5.46
N ARG A 125 3.75 -31.38 4.23
CA ARG A 125 4.64 -31.95 3.21
C ARG A 125 6.10 -31.51 3.38
N LEU A 126 6.37 -30.54 4.24
CA LEU A 126 7.71 -30.01 4.46
C LEU A 126 8.39 -30.67 5.66
N SER A 127 9.70 -30.85 5.54
CA SER A 127 10.53 -31.11 6.72
C SER A 127 10.61 -29.85 7.59
N VAL A 128 10.99 -30.02 8.87
CA VAL A 128 11.22 -28.90 9.79
C VAL A 128 12.28 -27.93 9.24
N ALA A 129 13.35 -28.46 8.63
CA ALA A 129 14.39 -27.65 8.01
C ALA A 129 13.88 -26.82 6.82
N ALA A 130 13.04 -27.41 5.95
CA ALA A 130 12.44 -26.69 4.83
C ALA A 130 11.44 -25.62 5.32
N THR A 131 10.70 -25.92 6.38
CA THR A 131 9.78 -24.99 7.04
C THR A 131 10.54 -23.76 7.57
N LEU A 132 11.66 -23.97 8.28
CA LEU A 132 12.52 -22.89 8.76
C LEU A 132 13.11 -22.04 7.62
N ALA A 133 13.56 -22.67 6.54
CA ALA A 133 14.09 -21.96 5.39
C ALA A 133 13.02 -21.06 4.74
N ARG A 134 11.80 -21.58 4.57
CA ARG A 134 10.67 -20.80 4.04
C ARG A 134 10.26 -19.66 4.98
N ALA A 135 10.21 -19.93 6.28
CA ALA A 135 9.90 -18.93 7.31
C ALA A 135 10.90 -17.76 7.30
N ALA A 136 12.20 -18.04 7.17
CA ALA A 136 13.23 -17.03 7.08
C ALA A 136 13.06 -16.12 5.84
N LEU A 137 12.70 -16.71 4.69
CA LEU A 137 12.40 -15.94 3.48
C LEU A 137 11.18 -15.04 3.67
N LEU A 138 10.06 -15.58 4.15
CA LEU A 138 8.83 -14.80 4.40
C LEU A 138 9.06 -13.68 5.41
N ARG A 139 9.84 -13.95 6.46
CA ARG A 139 10.22 -12.94 7.47
C ARG A 139 11.03 -11.80 6.87
N ALA A 140 11.97 -12.12 5.97
CA ALA A 140 12.77 -11.13 5.25
C ALA A 140 11.94 -10.30 4.25
N GLU A 141 10.83 -10.85 3.76
CA GLU A 141 9.89 -10.15 2.88
C GLU A 141 8.85 -9.30 3.60
N GLY A 142 8.78 -9.38 4.94
CA GLY A 142 7.94 -8.49 5.75
C GLY A 142 6.83 -9.19 6.55
N ALA A 143 6.80 -10.53 6.58
CA ALA A 143 5.90 -11.25 7.46
C ALA A 143 6.18 -10.94 8.94
N ASP A 144 5.13 -10.72 9.74
CA ASP A 144 5.26 -10.61 11.20
C ASP A 144 5.00 -11.96 11.88
N VAL A 145 4.10 -12.76 11.30
CA VAL A 145 3.71 -14.09 11.78
C VAL A 145 3.90 -15.10 10.65
N ILE A 146 4.50 -16.24 10.99
CA ILE A 146 4.62 -17.38 10.09
C ILE A 146 3.46 -18.31 10.38
N ASP A 147 2.61 -18.51 9.38
CA ASP A 147 1.43 -19.36 9.49
C ASP A 147 1.70 -20.72 8.84
N LEU A 148 1.40 -21.80 9.57
CA LEU A 148 1.53 -23.17 9.11
C LEU A 148 0.17 -23.65 8.62
N GLY A 149 -0.02 -23.64 7.30
CA GLY A 149 -1.23 -24.13 6.65
C GLY A 149 -1.29 -25.65 6.65
N CYS A 150 -2.18 -26.23 7.47
CA CYS A 150 -2.45 -27.67 7.46
C CYS A 150 -3.27 -28.09 6.23
N LEU A 151 -3.31 -29.40 6.00
CA LEU A 151 -4.01 -29.98 4.86
C LEU A 151 -5.21 -30.82 5.32
N PRO A 152 -6.39 -30.67 4.69
CA PRO A 152 -7.53 -31.51 4.98
C PRO A 152 -7.19 -33.00 4.85
N GLN A 153 -7.60 -33.80 5.83
CA GLN A 153 -7.43 -35.26 5.85
C GLN A 153 -5.98 -35.74 5.71
N THR A 154 -5.01 -34.86 5.96
CA THR A 154 -3.58 -35.17 5.86
C THR A 154 -2.95 -34.93 7.22
N ALA A 155 -2.48 -35.99 7.87
CA ALA A 155 -1.82 -35.84 9.16
C ALA A 155 -0.58 -34.95 9.05
N TYR A 156 -0.32 -34.15 10.09
CA TYR A 156 0.93 -33.42 10.27
C TYR A 156 1.72 -33.99 11.48
N PRO A 157 2.44 -35.12 11.35
CA PRO A 157 3.13 -35.77 12.47
C PRO A 157 4.17 -34.87 13.16
N GLN A 158 4.86 -34.05 12.38
CA GLN A 158 5.94 -33.17 12.83
C GLN A 158 5.48 -31.74 13.18
N LEU A 159 4.17 -31.53 13.40
CA LEU A 159 3.60 -30.21 13.72
C LEU A 159 4.26 -29.58 14.96
N GLU A 160 4.33 -30.31 16.07
CA GLU A 160 4.89 -29.79 17.32
C GLU A 160 6.36 -29.44 17.17
N GLU A 161 7.13 -30.29 16.49
CA GLU A 161 8.55 -30.05 16.20
C GLU A 161 8.74 -28.81 15.31
N ALA A 162 7.90 -28.65 14.28
CA ALA A 162 7.93 -27.48 13.40
C ALA A 162 7.61 -26.19 14.15
N VAL A 163 6.56 -26.19 14.99
CA VAL A 163 6.18 -25.04 15.83
C VAL A 163 7.33 -24.69 16.78
N GLN A 164 7.85 -25.67 17.52
CA GLN A 164 8.93 -25.45 18.49
C GLN A 164 10.21 -24.94 17.82
N ALA A 165 10.57 -25.48 16.65
CA ALA A 165 11.72 -25.02 15.89
C ALA A 165 11.56 -23.57 15.40
N LEU A 166 10.39 -23.19 14.89
CA LEU A 166 10.10 -21.81 14.50
C LEU A 166 10.16 -20.85 15.69
N LYS A 167 9.59 -21.24 16.84
CA LYS A 167 9.67 -20.45 18.08
C LYS A 167 11.11 -20.30 18.56
N ALA A 168 11.91 -21.36 18.52
CA ALA A 168 13.33 -21.33 18.88
C ALA A 168 14.14 -20.42 17.94
N ALA A 169 13.75 -20.31 16.66
CA ALA A 169 14.32 -19.37 15.70
C ALA A 169 13.81 -17.91 15.87
N GLY A 170 12.94 -17.65 16.84
CA GLY A 170 12.45 -16.30 17.16
C GLY A 170 11.25 -15.83 16.33
N HIS A 171 10.57 -16.74 15.62
CA HIS A 171 9.36 -16.41 14.88
C HIS A 171 8.13 -16.36 15.81
N THR A 172 7.18 -15.49 15.46
CA THR A 172 5.78 -15.62 15.93
C THR A 172 5.10 -16.63 15.01
N VAL A 173 4.39 -17.59 15.58
CA VAL A 173 3.89 -18.77 14.87
C VAL A 173 2.39 -18.86 14.96
N SER A 174 1.77 -19.20 13.84
CA SER A 174 0.35 -19.46 13.71
C SER A 174 0.13 -20.85 13.11
N VAL A 175 -0.95 -21.51 13.50
CA VAL A 175 -1.36 -22.82 12.92
C VAL A 175 -2.77 -22.66 12.38
N ASP A 176 -2.95 -22.96 11.10
CA ASP A 176 -4.24 -22.93 10.41
C ASP A 176 -4.70 -24.36 10.09
N SER A 177 -5.76 -24.81 10.75
CA SER A 177 -6.33 -26.14 10.54
C SER A 177 -7.83 -26.15 10.83
N MET A 178 -8.55 -26.97 10.07
CA MET A 178 -9.96 -27.29 10.34
C MET A 178 -10.13 -28.43 11.36
N ASP A 179 -9.04 -29.08 11.78
CA ASP A 179 -9.04 -30.13 12.81
C ASP A 179 -8.73 -29.54 14.20
N PRO A 180 -9.69 -29.53 15.15
CA PRO A 180 -9.46 -29.08 16.52
C PRO A 180 -8.29 -29.76 17.23
N GLN A 181 -7.99 -31.02 16.89
CA GLN A 181 -6.88 -31.75 17.52
C GLN A 181 -5.53 -31.23 17.02
N GLU A 182 -5.41 -30.84 15.76
CA GLU A 182 -4.19 -30.18 15.25
C GLU A 182 -4.01 -28.80 15.88
N LEU A 183 -5.09 -28.04 16.02
CA LEU A 183 -5.06 -26.74 16.71
C LEU A 183 -4.60 -26.89 18.18
N LEU A 184 -5.12 -27.88 18.90
CA LEU A 184 -4.68 -28.18 20.26
C LEU A 184 -3.19 -28.55 20.32
N ARG A 185 -2.73 -29.42 19.41
CA ARG A 185 -1.31 -29.83 19.33
C ARG A 185 -0.41 -28.63 19.07
N GLY A 186 -0.76 -27.80 18.09
CA GLY A 186 -0.04 -26.56 17.76
C GLY A 186 -0.02 -25.57 18.92
N GLY A 187 -1.17 -25.33 19.55
CA GLY A 187 -1.29 -24.44 20.71
C GLY A 187 -0.46 -24.91 21.92
N ARG A 188 -0.48 -26.22 22.22
CA ARG A 188 0.34 -26.81 23.29
C ARG A 188 1.83 -26.81 22.96
N ALA A 189 2.21 -26.88 21.69
CA ALA A 189 3.58 -26.75 21.24
C ALA A 189 4.12 -25.30 21.30
N GLY A 190 3.24 -24.32 21.52
CA GLY A 190 3.62 -22.91 21.72
C GLY A 190 3.31 -21.99 20.55
N ALA A 191 2.39 -22.37 19.66
CA ALA A 191 1.85 -21.44 18.66
C ALA A 191 1.21 -20.23 19.34
N ASP A 192 1.40 -19.04 18.76
CA ASP A 192 0.86 -17.77 19.27
C ASP A 192 -0.57 -17.53 18.80
N HIS A 193 -0.91 -18.07 17.63
CA HIS A 193 -2.21 -17.93 16.97
C HIS A 193 -2.73 -19.28 16.48
N LEU A 194 -4.05 -19.43 16.50
CA LEU A 194 -4.76 -20.59 15.93
C LEU A 194 -5.86 -20.08 15.00
N LEU A 195 -5.84 -20.50 13.74
CA LEU A 195 -6.79 -20.03 12.74
C LEU A 195 -7.98 -20.98 12.62
N SER A 196 -9.05 -20.45 12.03
CA SER A 196 -10.21 -21.23 11.61
C SER A 196 -11.07 -21.84 12.72
N LEU A 197 -11.12 -21.20 13.92
CA LEU A 197 -12.05 -21.63 14.97
C LEU A 197 -13.48 -21.16 14.68
N THR A 198 -14.43 -22.09 14.72
CA THR A 198 -15.85 -21.79 14.63
C THR A 198 -16.48 -21.78 16.03
N LEU A 199 -17.76 -21.44 16.13
CA LEU A 199 -18.51 -21.54 17.38
C LEU A 199 -18.46 -22.97 17.98
N ASP A 200 -18.43 -24.01 17.14
CA ASP A 200 -18.43 -25.42 17.59
C ASP A 200 -17.07 -25.88 18.11
N THR A 201 -15.99 -25.25 17.64
CA THR A 201 -14.61 -25.59 18.01
C THR A 201 -14.00 -24.59 18.99
N LEU A 202 -14.77 -23.58 19.40
CA LEU A 202 -14.30 -22.49 20.27
C LEU A 202 -13.79 -22.96 21.64
N TRP A 203 -14.22 -24.13 22.10
CA TRP A 203 -13.70 -24.77 23.32
C TRP A 203 -12.19 -25.00 23.27
N VAL A 204 -11.58 -25.15 22.08
CA VAL A 204 -10.11 -25.27 21.91
C VAL A 204 -9.40 -24.06 22.51
N ALA A 205 -9.98 -22.87 22.37
CA ALA A 205 -9.39 -21.67 22.93
C ALA A 205 -9.17 -21.83 24.44
N ASP A 206 -10.12 -22.43 25.17
CA ASP A 206 -10.08 -22.61 26.62
C ASP A 206 -8.96 -23.56 27.10
N GLU A 207 -8.41 -24.38 26.19
CA GLU A 207 -7.39 -25.39 26.48
C GLU A 207 -5.94 -24.90 26.25
N VAL A 208 -5.76 -23.77 25.56
CA VAL A 208 -4.43 -23.26 25.16
C VAL A 208 -4.33 -21.75 25.27
N ALA A 209 -3.12 -21.23 25.41
CA ALA A 209 -2.88 -19.79 25.55
C ALA A 209 -2.97 -19.00 24.23
N ALA A 210 -2.88 -19.69 23.08
CA ALA A 210 -2.88 -19.09 21.76
C ALA A 210 -4.11 -18.22 21.50
N VAL A 211 -3.94 -17.15 20.72
CA VAL A 211 -5.01 -16.22 20.35
C VAL A 211 -5.76 -16.78 19.13
N PRO A 212 -7.06 -17.10 19.26
CA PRO A 212 -7.81 -17.69 18.15
C PRO A 212 -8.22 -16.63 17.11
N VAL A 213 -8.28 -17.06 15.85
CA VAL A 213 -9.01 -16.37 14.78
C VAL A 213 -10.34 -17.09 14.58
N LEU A 214 -11.42 -16.33 14.76
CA LEU A 214 -12.79 -16.81 14.68
C LEU A 214 -13.31 -16.65 13.25
N ILE A 215 -13.88 -17.72 12.72
CA ILE A 215 -14.55 -17.74 11.41
C ILE A 215 -16.01 -18.19 11.57
N PRO A 216 -16.90 -17.84 10.65
CA PRO A 216 -18.26 -18.38 10.67
C PRO A 216 -18.26 -19.87 10.31
N ARG A 217 -19.34 -20.60 10.63
CA ARG A 217 -19.50 -22.02 10.23
C ARG A 217 -19.49 -22.19 8.71
N THR A 218 -20.06 -21.21 8.00
CA THR A 218 -19.99 -21.07 6.54
C THR A 218 -19.86 -19.58 6.21
N PRO A 219 -19.30 -19.17 5.06
CA PRO A 219 -19.10 -17.75 4.74
C PRO A 219 -20.35 -16.87 4.85
N ALA A 220 -21.54 -17.44 4.63
CA ALA A 220 -22.82 -16.72 4.73
C ALA A 220 -23.42 -16.69 6.15
N ASP A 221 -22.93 -17.51 7.08
CA ASP A 221 -23.46 -17.64 8.44
C ASP A 221 -22.85 -16.60 9.39
N VAL A 222 -23.24 -15.34 9.17
CA VAL A 222 -22.76 -14.19 9.97
C VAL A 222 -23.14 -14.32 11.45
N ASP A 223 -24.30 -14.90 11.75
CA ASP A 223 -24.81 -15.07 13.12
C ASP A 223 -23.89 -15.99 13.94
N SER A 224 -23.34 -17.04 13.33
CA SER A 224 -22.39 -17.92 14.02
C SER A 224 -21.10 -17.22 14.43
N LEU A 225 -20.59 -16.31 13.59
CA LEU A 225 -19.42 -15.50 13.91
C LEU A 225 -19.72 -14.53 15.05
N ASP A 226 -20.91 -13.89 15.03
CA ASP A 226 -21.33 -12.98 16.10
C ASP A 226 -21.44 -13.66 17.47
N GLN A 227 -21.99 -14.88 17.48
CA GLN A 227 -22.06 -15.69 18.70
C GLN A 227 -20.66 -16.07 19.20
N ALA A 228 -19.74 -16.42 18.30
CA ALA A 228 -18.35 -16.73 18.66
C ALA A 228 -17.62 -15.49 19.23
N ILE A 229 -17.81 -14.31 18.62
CA ILE A 229 -17.29 -13.03 19.09
C ILE A 229 -17.82 -12.72 20.50
N ALA A 230 -19.13 -12.78 20.71
CA ALA A 230 -19.75 -12.52 22.00
C ALA A 230 -19.23 -13.48 23.08
N ALA A 231 -19.05 -14.76 22.74
CA ALA A 231 -18.50 -15.75 23.65
C ALA A 231 -17.04 -15.45 24.04
N MET A 232 -16.20 -14.98 23.12
CA MET A 232 -14.82 -14.60 23.44
C MET A 232 -14.72 -13.27 24.20
N GLN A 233 -15.59 -12.31 23.92
CA GLN A 233 -15.70 -11.08 24.69
C GLN A 233 -16.11 -11.36 26.15
N ALA A 234 -17.09 -12.25 26.36
CA ALA A 234 -17.51 -12.66 27.70
C ALA A 234 -16.38 -13.34 28.50
N ARG A 235 -15.47 -14.05 27.81
CA ARG A 235 -14.26 -14.63 28.41
C ARG A 235 -13.18 -13.59 28.72
N GLY A 236 -13.27 -12.38 28.18
CA GLY A 236 -12.24 -11.34 28.32
C GLY A 236 -10.90 -11.70 27.68
N ARG A 237 -10.92 -12.53 26.63
CA ARG A 237 -9.70 -13.03 25.96
C ARG A 237 -9.50 -12.33 24.62
N PRO A 238 -8.25 -12.11 24.19
CA PRO A 238 -7.97 -11.62 22.84
C PRO A 238 -8.38 -12.65 21.78
N PHE A 239 -8.84 -12.15 20.63
CA PHE A 239 -9.14 -12.93 19.44
C PHE A 239 -9.07 -12.02 18.21
N LEU A 240 -9.09 -12.61 17.01
CA LEU A 240 -9.40 -11.91 15.77
C LEU A 240 -10.68 -12.49 15.17
N ALA A 241 -11.43 -11.69 14.42
CA ALA A 241 -12.58 -12.14 13.65
C ALA A 241 -12.28 -12.04 12.16
N ASP A 242 -12.67 -13.07 11.41
CA ASP A 242 -12.53 -13.12 9.96
C ASP A 242 -13.89 -13.53 9.33
N ALA A 243 -14.44 -12.65 8.48
CA ALA A 243 -15.71 -12.88 7.78
C ALA A 243 -15.57 -13.67 6.47
N ILE A 244 -14.36 -14.15 6.18
CA ILE A 244 -13.93 -14.89 4.98
C ILE A 244 -14.07 -14.06 3.71
N LEU A 245 -12.94 -13.77 3.07
CA LEU A 245 -12.90 -13.11 1.77
C LEU A 245 -13.05 -14.14 0.64
N ASP A 246 -14.09 -13.97 -0.18
CA ASP A 246 -14.39 -14.85 -1.29
C ASP A 246 -13.55 -14.49 -2.53
N PRO A 247 -13.21 -15.44 -3.42
CA PRO A 247 -12.49 -15.16 -4.64
C PRO A 247 -13.32 -14.33 -5.63
N ILE A 248 -12.65 -13.62 -6.53
CA ILE A 248 -13.29 -12.94 -7.67
C ILE A 248 -13.48 -13.94 -8.83
N PRO A 249 -14.62 -13.95 -9.54
CA PRO A 249 -15.85 -13.16 -9.37
C PRO A 249 -16.92 -13.83 -8.48
N PHE A 250 -16.56 -14.81 -7.65
CA PHE A 250 -17.50 -15.66 -6.91
C PHE A 250 -17.76 -15.17 -5.48
N GLY A 251 -18.44 -14.03 -5.34
CA GLY A 251 -18.86 -13.51 -4.03
C GLY A 251 -17.90 -12.51 -3.39
N PHE A 252 -16.79 -12.14 -4.06
CA PHE A 252 -15.85 -11.14 -3.55
C PHE A 252 -16.54 -9.85 -3.07
N THR A 253 -17.40 -9.24 -3.88
CA THR A 253 -18.10 -7.99 -3.50
C THR A 253 -18.98 -8.18 -2.27
N ASP A 254 -19.71 -9.29 -2.19
CA ASP A 254 -20.55 -9.60 -1.03
C ASP A 254 -19.69 -9.79 0.23
N SER A 255 -18.52 -10.41 0.12
CA SER A 255 -17.58 -10.55 1.24
C SER A 255 -17.01 -9.21 1.72
N ILE A 256 -16.73 -8.26 0.83
CA ILE A 256 -16.37 -6.89 1.23
C ILE A 256 -17.51 -6.22 2.03
N VAL A 257 -18.75 -6.39 1.59
CA VAL A 257 -19.93 -5.90 2.34
C VAL A 257 -20.03 -6.58 3.72
N ARG A 258 -19.76 -7.88 3.81
CA ARG A 258 -19.73 -8.60 5.10
C ARG A 258 -18.67 -8.04 6.06
N TYR A 259 -17.44 -7.77 5.60
CA TYR A 259 -16.43 -7.13 6.44
C TYR A 259 -16.82 -5.71 6.87
N HIS A 260 -17.44 -4.93 5.98
CA HIS A 260 -17.94 -3.60 6.33
C HIS A 260 -19.00 -3.68 7.44
N GLN A 261 -19.96 -4.61 7.32
CA GLN A 261 -20.97 -4.86 8.34
C GLN A 261 -20.35 -5.37 9.65
N LEU A 262 -19.35 -6.26 9.58
CA LEU A 262 -18.62 -6.75 10.75
C LEU A 262 -17.99 -5.58 11.53
N ARG A 263 -17.28 -4.66 10.85
CA ARG A 263 -16.69 -3.48 11.49
C ARG A 263 -17.75 -2.54 12.08
N GLN A 264 -18.89 -2.36 11.42
CA GLN A 264 -19.97 -1.51 11.97
C GLN A 264 -20.58 -2.10 13.24
N ARG A 265 -20.82 -3.42 13.26
CA ARG A 265 -21.43 -4.12 14.41
C ARG A 265 -20.47 -4.28 15.58
N HIS A 266 -19.18 -4.47 15.27
CA HIS A 266 -18.12 -4.73 16.26
C HIS A 266 -16.94 -3.77 16.08
N PRO A 267 -17.10 -2.48 16.45
CA PRO A 267 -16.12 -1.43 16.15
C PRO A 267 -14.75 -1.67 16.79
N ASP A 268 -14.69 -2.33 17.95
CA ASP A 268 -13.45 -2.55 18.71
C ASP A 268 -12.81 -3.94 18.47
N VAL A 269 -13.43 -4.80 17.68
CA VAL A 269 -12.90 -6.15 17.42
C VAL A 269 -11.73 -6.08 16.44
N ALA A 270 -10.66 -6.83 16.74
CA ALA A 270 -9.55 -7.00 15.80
C ALA A 270 -10.01 -7.88 14.63
N ILE A 271 -9.91 -7.35 13.41
CA ILE A 271 -10.31 -8.06 12.19
C ILE A 271 -9.08 -8.64 11.50
N MET A 272 -9.19 -9.89 11.07
CA MET A 272 -8.28 -10.51 10.09
C MET A 272 -8.97 -10.55 8.72
N LEU A 273 -8.19 -10.43 7.64
CA LEU A 273 -8.67 -10.57 6.27
C LEU A 273 -7.68 -11.38 5.43
N GLY A 274 -8.14 -12.48 4.83
CA GLY A 274 -7.33 -13.30 3.92
C GLY A 274 -7.29 -12.74 2.49
N VAL A 275 -6.14 -12.26 2.01
CA VAL A 275 -6.00 -11.69 0.66
C VAL A 275 -5.48 -12.70 -0.38
N GLY A 276 -4.94 -13.84 0.07
CA GLY A 276 -4.26 -14.82 -0.78
C GLY A 276 -5.12 -15.31 -1.95
N ASN A 277 -6.42 -15.54 -1.73
CA ASN A 277 -7.36 -15.98 -2.76
C ASN A 277 -7.45 -15.02 -3.95
N LEU A 278 -7.18 -13.73 -3.76
CA LEU A 278 -7.30 -12.71 -4.79
C LEU A 278 -5.98 -12.52 -5.52
N THR A 279 -4.85 -12.63 -4.82
CA THR A 279 -3.52 -12.54 -5.44
C THR A 279 -3.11 -13.83 -6.16
N GLU A 280 -3.55 -15.00 -5.70
CA GLU A 280 -3.18 -16.29 -6.29
C GLU A 280 -4.11 -16.73 -7.43
N LEU A 281 -5.41 -16.39 -7.35
CA LEU A 281 -6.43 -16.88 -8.29
C LEU A 281 -6.84 -15.82 -9.31
N THR A 282 -5.98 -14.85 -9.58
CA THR A 282 -6.23 -13.80 -10.58
C THR A 282 -4.93 -13.42 -11.26
N GLU A 283 -4.79 -13.71 -12.56
CA GLU A 283 -3.64 -13.28 -13.35
C GLU A 283 -3.68 -11.77 -13.65
N ALA A 284 -3.25 -10.97 -12.67
CA ALA A 284 -3.03 -9.53 -12.77
C ALA A 284 -1.93 -9.11 -11.79
N ASP A 285 -1.32 -7.94 -11.98
CA ASP A 285 -0.21 -7.52 -11.10
C ASP A 285 -0.64 -7.47 -9.62
N THR A 286 -0.04 -8.37 -8.83
CA THR A 286 -0.36 -8.54 -7.40
C THR A 286 -0.09 -7.28 -6.59
N SER A 287 0.81 -6.40 -7.06
CA SER A 287 1.06 -5.09 -6.47
C SER A 287 -0.18 -4.18 -6.51
N GLY A 288 -0.93 -4.19 -7.61
CA GLY A 288 -2.17 -3.43 -7.78
C GLY A 288 -3.31 -4.02 -6.96
N ILE A 289 -3.43 -5.36 -6.94
CA ILE A 289 -4.41 -6.08 -6.11
C ILE A 289 -4.18 -5.76 -4.63
N ASN A 290 -2.94 -5.89 -4.15
CA ASN A 290 -2.55 -5.55 -2.79
C ASN A 290 -2.81 -4.07 -2.48
N ALA A 291 -2.52 -3.14 -3.39
CA ALA A 291 -2.81 -1.71 -3.18
C ALA A 291 -4.31 -1.47 -2.90
N LEU A 292 -5.20 -2.10 -3.65
CA LEU A 292 -6.65 -1.97 -3.44
C LEU A 292 -7.10 -2.63 -2.13
N LEU A 293 -6.69 -3.89 -1.89
CA LEU A 293 -7.09 -4.64 -0.70
C LEU A 293 -6.58 -4.00 0.59
N PHE A 294 -5.32 -3.53 0.63
CA PHE A 294 -4.80 -2.83 1.79
C PHE A 294 -5.38 -1.42 1.97
N GLY A 295 -5.86 -0.78 0.90
CA GLY A 295 -6.67 0.44 0.99
C GLY A 295 -7.96 0.17 1.76
N ILE A 296 -8.68 -0.90 1.41
CA ILE A 296 -9.87 -1.36 2.13
C ILE A 296 -9.52 -1.73 3.58
N CYS A 297 -8.40 -2.44 3.79
CA CYS A 297 -7.93 -2.80 5.13
C CYS A 297 -7.69 -1.56 6.01
N ALA A 298 -7.11 -0.49 5.46
CA ALA A 298 -6.90 0.75 6.19
C ALA A 298 -8.22 1.47 6.53
N GLU A 299 -9.22 1.43 5.65
CA GLU A 299 -10.55 2.00 5.91
C GLU A 299 -11.34 1.20 6.95
N LEU A 300 -11.21 -0.13 6.94
CA LEU A 300 -11.88 -1.04 7.87
C LEU A 300 -11.08 -1.30 9.15
N ASP A 301 -9.95 -0.62 9.33
CA ASP A 301 -9.06 -0.79 10.48
C ASP A 301 -8.67 -2.27 10.75
N VAL A 302 -8.31 -2.99 9.68
CA VAL A 302 -7.95 -4.41 9.74
C VAL A 302 -6.63 -4.57 10.51
N ALA A 303 -6.65 -5.44 11.51
CA ALA A 303 -5.52 -5.67 12.42
C ALA A 303 -4.50 -6.66 11.85
N ALA A 304 -4.94 -7.60 11.02
CA ALA A 304 -4.09 -8.61 10.41
C ALA A 304 -4.56 -9.01 9.01
N VAL A 305 -3.63 -9.37 8.15
CA VAL A 305 -3.90 -9.96 6.84
C VAL A 305 -3.22 -11.31 6.75
N LEU A 306 -3.94 -12.31 6.24
CA LEU A 306 -3.38 -13.61 5.85
C LEU A 306 -3.08 -13.58 4.34
N THR A 307 -1.85 -13.91 3.96
CA THR A 307 -1.42 -13.95 2.56
C THR A 307 -0.47 -15.12 2.32
N THR A 308 -0.31 -15.52 1.07
CA THR A 308 0.56 -16.61 0.65
C THR A 308 1.37 -16.25 -0.60
N GLN A 309 2.32 -17.12 -0.97
CA GLN A 309 3.16 -17.04 -2.16
C GLN A 309 3.43 -18.45 -2.72
N VAL A 310 2.39 -19.08 -3.25
CA VAL A 310 2.41 -20.43 -3.81
C VAL A 310 2.82 -20.39 -5.27
N SER A 311 2.12 -19.60 -6.09
CA SER A 311 2.37 -19.56 -7.53
C SER A 311 3.63 -18.76 -7.87
N GLY A 312 4.23 -19.07 -9.02
CA GLY A 312 5.34 -18.28 -9.56
C GLY A 312 4.95 -16.82 -9.85
N HIS A 313 3.67 -16.57 -10.11
CA HIS A 313 3.10 -15.24 -10.32
C HIS A 313 3.07 -14.43 -9.02
N ALA A 314 2.58 -15.01 -7.92
CA ALA A 314 2.46 -14.35 -6.62
C ALA A 314 3.75 -14.36 -5.77
N ARG A 315 4.92 -14.72 -6.34
CA ARG A 315 6.20 -14.85 -5.64
C ARG A 315 6.70 -13.60 -4.89
N ARG A 316 6.07 -12.43 -5.08
CA ARG A 316 6.36 -11.17 -4.39
C ARG A 316 5.21 -10.65 -3.54
N ALA A 317 4.10 -11.40 -3.42
CA ALA A 317 2.87 -10.94 -2.77
C ALA A 317 3.08 -10.52 -1.31
N VAL A 318 3.91 -11.22 -0.51
CA VAL A 318 4.21 -10.83 0.89
C VAL A 318 4.95 -9.50 0.95
N ARG A 319 5.96 -9.32 0.10
CA ARG A 319 6.73 -8.06 0.01
C ARG A 319 5.89 -6.89 -0.47
N GLU A 320 5.01 -7.14 -1.43
CA GLU A 320 4.07 -6.15 -1.93
C GLU A 320 3.02 -5.81 -0.87
N ALA A 321 2.54 -6.79 -0.11
CA ALA A 321 1.68 -6.57 1.04
C ALA A 321 2.37 -5.71 2.12
N ASP A 322 3.66 -5.93 2.40
CA ASP A 322 4.44 -5.10 3.35
C ASP A 322 4.53 -3.64 2.89
N TRP A 323 4.77 -3.40 1.60
CA TRP A 323 4.73 -2.04 1.05
C TRP A 323 3.33 -1.45 1.11
N ALA A 324 2.31 -2.22 0.75
CA ALA A 324 0.92 -1.77 0.70
C ALA A 324 0.42 -1.33 2.08
N ARG A 325 0.65 -2.11 3.15
CA ARG A 325 0.26 -1.72 4.52
C ARG A 325 0.93 -0.43 4.98
N ARG A 326 2.21 -0.21 4.65
CA ARG A 326 2.96 0.98 5.07
C ARG A 326 2.44 2.23 4.35
N ILE A 327 2.28 2.12 3.04
CA ILE A 327 1.76 3.20 2.19
C ILE A 327 0.34 3.59 2.65
N MET A 328 -0.53 2.59 2.84
CA MET A 328 -1.92 2.84 3.22
C MET A 328 -2.04 3.33 4.67
N HIS A 329 -1.22 2.83 5.59
CA HIS A 329 -1.16 3.35 6.95
C HIS A 329 -0.73 4.83 6.99
N ALA A 330 0.32 5.20 6.25
CA ALA A 330 0.78 6.58 6.17
C ALA A 330 -0.26 7.50 5.49
N ALA A 331 -0.92 7.01 4.43
CA ALA A 331 -2.00 7.72 3.75
C ALA A 331 -3.18 7.99 4.68
N HIS A 332 -3.65 6.96 5.36
CA HIS A 332 -4.79 7.02 6.27
C HIS A 332 -4.49 7.93 7.47
N SER A 333 -3.38 7.70 8.17
CA SER A 333 -2.97 8.48 9.35
C SER A 333 -2.69 9.95 9.00
N GLY A 334 -2.11 10.19 7.83
CA GLY A 334 -1.84 11.53 7.31
C GLY A 334 -3.04 12.23 6.68
N ARG A 335 -4.21 11.57 6.59
CA ARG A 335 -5.41 12.06 5.89
C ARG A 335 -5.08 12.61 4.49
N GLN A 336 -4.40 11.79 3.70
CA GLN A 336 -4.05 12.08 2.31
C GLN A 336 -4.21 10.86 1.43
N LEU A 337 -4.21 11.10 0.13
CA LEU A 337 -4.12 10.04 -0.86
C LEU A 337 -2.75 9.35 -0.78
N PRO A 338 -2.65 8.04 -1.10
CA PRO A 338 -1.38 7.31 -1.12
C PRO A 338 -0.44 7.76 -2.25
N LYS A 339 -0.91 8.63 -3.14
CA LYS A 339 -0.18 9.10 -4.31
C LYS A 339 1.12 9.79 -3.93
N GLY A 340 2.24 9.18 -4.33
CA GLY A 340 3.58 9.70 -4.12
C GLY A 340 4.15 9.59 -2.73
N LEU A 341 3.56 8.72 -1.91
CA LEU A 341 4.21 8.24 -0.71
C LEU A 341 5.38 7.32 -1.04
N SER A 342 5.20 6.45 -2.03
CA SER A 342 6.23 5.56 -2.57
C SER A 342 5.80 5.06 -3.95
N ASP A 343 6.78 4.73 -4.79
CA ASP A 343 6.57 4.09 -6.09
C ASP A 343 6.83 2.57 -6.01
N ALA A 344 7.03 2.00 -4.80
CA ALA A 344 7.38 0.58 -4.60
C ALA A 344 6.36 -0.44 -5.12
N LEU A 345 5.10 -0.03 -5.31
CA LEU A 345 4.04 -0.87 -5.91
C LEU A 345 3.86 -0.62 -7.42
N MET A 346 4.56 0.38 -7.99
CA MET A 346 4.55 0.63 -9.43
C MET A 346 5.59 -0.27 -10.11
N THR A 347 5.13 -1.38 -10.67
CA THR A 347 6.01 -2.42 -11.24
C THR A 347 6.12 -2.37 -12.76
N VAL A 348 5.13 -1.80 -13.46
CA VAL A 348 5.01 -1.87 -14.92
C VAL A 348 5.44 -0.56 -15.62
N HIS A 349 5.28 0.59 -14.97
CA HIS A 349 5.52 1.89 -15.59
C HIS A 349 6.23 2.86 -14.65
N ASP A 350 7.20 3.61 -15.17
CA ASP A 350 7.86 4.69 -14.43
C ASP A 350 7.00 5.96 -14.41
N LYS A 351 7.04 6.71 -13.30
CA LYS A 351 6.36 8.01 -13.18
C LYS A 351 6.98 9.06 -14.13
N HIS A 352 8.31 9.01 -14.30
CA HIS A 352 9.06 9.89 -15.20
C HIS A 352 10.07 9.03 -15.97
N PRO A 353 9.67 8.42 -17.10
CA PRO A 353 10.52 7.47 -17.82
C PRO A 353 11.78 8.12 -18.44
N HIS A 354 11.82 9.45 -18.54
CA HIS A 354 12.93 10.21 -19.11
C HIS A 354 13.35 11.33 -18.14
N PRO A 355 14.22 11.03 -17.16
CA PRO A 355 14.68 12.03 -16.20
C PRO A 355 15.63 13.07 -16.83
N ASP A 356 16.37 12.68 -17.87
CA ASP A 356 17.33 13.50 -18.58
C ASP A 356 16.85 13.75 -20.02
N SER A 357 17.14 14.95 -20.53
CA SER A 357 16.98 15.29 -21.94
C SER A 357 18.15 14.76 -22.78
N PRO A 358 17.97 14.56 -24.10
CA PRO A 358 19.06 14.13 -24.98
C PRO A 358 20.27 15.07 -24.94
N ALA A 359 20.02 16.38 -24.78
CA ALA A 359 21.08 17.39 -24.67
C ALA A 359 21.90 17.24 -23.38
N GLU A 360 21.25 16.96 -22.25
CA GLU A 360 21.92 16.72 -20.97
C GLU A 360 22.75 15.43 -21.02
N ILE A 361 22.21 14.37 -21.64
CA ILE A 361 22.94 13.10 -21.84
C ILE A 361 24.19 13.34 -22.70
N ALA A 362 24.07 14.08 -23.80
CA ALA A 362 25.22 14.39 -24.67
C ALA A 362 26.30 15.21 -23.94
N ALA A 363 25.90 16.18 -23.13
CA ALA A 363 26.82 16.96 -22.31
C ALA A 363 27.57 16.09 -21.28
N ASN A 364 26.86 15.17 -20.61
CA ASN A 364 27.45 14.23 -19.67
C ASN A 364 28.41 13.25 -20.37
N ALA A 365 28.02 12.72 -21.52
CA ALA A 365 28.84 11.81 -22.31
C ALA A 365 30.18 12.46 -22.72
N ALA A 366 30.17 13.73 -23.11
CA ALA A 366 31.37 14.48 -23.45
C ALA A 366 32.36 14.68 -22.28
N ALA A 367 31.93 14.50 -21.03
CA ALA A 367 32.76 14.59 -19.84
C ALA A 367 33.38 13.24 -19.41
N VAL A 368 32.88 12.11 -19.91
CA VAL A 368 33.37 10.77 -19.55
C VAL A 368 34.74 10.50 -20.16
N ARG A 369 35.64 9.88 -19.38
CA ARG A 369 37.03 9.56 -19.78
C ARG A 369 37.41 8.10 -19.60
N ASP A 370 36.61 7.34 -18.88
CA ASP A 370 36.82 5.91 -18.64
C ASP A 370 36.08 5.04 -19.67
N PRO A 371 36.50 3.77 -19.83
CA PRO A 371 35.90 2.88 -20.83
C PRO A 371 34.55 2.28 -20.39
N ASN A 372 34.05 2.53 -19.17
CA ASN A 372 32.84 1.88 -18.69
C ASN A 372 31.60 2.43 -19.40
N PHE A 373 30.77 1.51 -19.89
CA PHE A 373 29.49 1.86 -20.52
C PHE A 373 28.50 2.39 -19.50
N ARG A 374 27.87 3.50 -19.87
CA ARG A 374 26.72 4.08 -19.18
C ARG A 374 25.54 4.02 -20.12
N ILE A 375 24.37 3.68 -19.58
CA ILE A 375 23.12 3.55 -20.33
C ILE A 375 22.12 4.52 -19.72
N GLN A 376 21.58 5.42 -20.54
CA GLN A 376 20.51 6.35 -20.17
C GLN A 376 19.36 6.25 -21.17
N VAL A 377 18.15 6.58 -20.72
CA VAL A 377 16.95 6.59 -21.56
C VAL A 377 16.38 7.99 -21.60
N ALA A 378 16.17 8.51 -22.81
CA ALA A 378 15.47 9.76 -23.06
C ALA A 378 14.30 9.51 -24.02
N ALA A 379 13.51 10.57 -24.27
CA ALA A 379 12.33 10.48 -25.13
C ALA A 379 12.63 10.04 -26.57
N ASP A 380 13.88 10.17 -27.00
CA ASP A 380 14.37 9.79 -28.34
C ASP A 380 15.14 8.45 -28.37
N GLY A 381 15.15 7.70 -27.26
CA GLY A 381 15.64 6.33 -27.21
C GLY A 381 16.68 6.04 -26.13
N LEU A 382 17.38 4.93 -26.30
CA LEU A 382 18.48 4.47 -25.48
C LEU A 382 19.78 5.17 -25.91
N HIS A 383 20.52 5.69 -24.94
CA HIS A 383 21.81 6.34 -25.12
C HIS A 383 22.86 5.53 -24.39
N VAL A 384 23.86 5.02 -25.11
CA VAL A 384 24.97 4.25 -24.55
C VAL A 384 26.28 4.96 -24.87
N TYR A 385 27.05 5.27 -23.83
CA TYR A 385 28.28 6.02 -23.99
C TYR A 385 29.39 5.62 -23.01
N ASN A 386 30.61 5.89 -23.43
CA ASN A 386 31.84 5.82 -22.65
C ASN A 386 32.85 6.84 -23.23
N ARG A 387 34.15 6.72 -22.91
CA ARG A 387 35.19 7.58 -23.52
C ARG A 387 35.28 7.50 -25.05
N ASP A 388 34.82 6.41 -25.66
CA ASP A 388 34.93 6.14 -27.10
C ASP A 388 33.72 6.68 -27.89
N GLY A 389 32.75 7.33 -27.21
CA GLY A 389 31.66 8.08 -27.84
C GLY A 389 30.26 7.72 -27.35
N LEU A 390 29.26 8.43 -27.87
CA LEU A 390 27.84 8.25 -27.60
C LEU A 390 27.14 7.57 -28.78
N ARG A 391 26.36 6.53 -28.51
CA ARG A 391 25.52 5.80 -29.48
C ARG A 391 24.07 5.88 -29.03
N GLN A 392 23.17 6.04 -30.00
CA GLN A 392 21.74 6.18 -29.73
C GLN A 392 20.94 5.21 -30.61
N ALA A 393 19.97 4.53 -30.01
CA ALA A 393 18.97 3.76 -30.76
C ALA A 393 17.68 3.56 -29.97
N ALA A 394 16.59 3.23 -30.66
CA ALA A 394 15.34 2.86 -30.00
C ALA A 394 15.36 1.44 -29.40
N ASP A 395 16.22 0.56 -29.93
CA ASP A 395 16.31 -0.84 -29.55
C ASP A 395 17.70 -1.18 -29.00
N ALA A 396 17.76 -1.85 -27.85
CA ALA A 396 19.00 -2.20 -27.18
C ALA A 396 19.84 -3.20 -27.99
N MET A 397 19.20 -4.13 -28.70
CA MET A 397 19.92 -5.14 -29.49
C MET A 397 20.63 -4.54 -30.70
N SER A 398 20.10 -3.44 -31.26
CA SER A 398 20.77 -2.70 -32.34
C SER A 398 22.07 -1.99 -31.90
N LEU A 399 22.21 -1.71 -30.59
CA LEU A 399 23.41 -1.09 -30.03
C LEU A 399 24.49 -2.10 -29.71
N TRP A 400 24.12 -3.33 -29.33
CA TRP A 400 25.05 -4.38 -28.89
C TRP A 400 26.26 -4.61 -29.82
N PRO A 401 26.13 -4.67 -31.17
CA PRO A 401 27.28 -4.84 -32.06
C PRO A 401 28.27 -3.68 -32.08
N GLN A 402 27.92 -2.55 -31.47
CA GLN A 402 28.69 -1.30 -31.45
C GLN A 402 29.39 -1.05 -30.11
N LEU A 403 29.10 -1.86 -29.08
CA LEU A 403 29.58 -1.73 -27.70
C LEU A 403 30.84 -2.57 -27.44
#